data_AF-A0A5N5F621-F1
#
_entry.id   AF-A0A5N5F621-F1
#
_cell.length_a   1.000
_cell.length_b   1.000
_cell.length_c   1.000
_cell.angle_alpha   90.00
_cell.angle_beta   90.00
_cell.angle_gamma   90.00
#
_symmetry.space_group_name_H-M   'P 1'
#
loop_
_entity.id
_entity.type
_entity.pdbx_description
1 polymer ?
#
loop_
_entity_poly.entity_id
_entity_poly.type
_entity_poly.pdbx_seq_one_letter_code
_entity_poly.pdbx_strand_id
1 'polypeptide(L)'
;MTRSVQALAYARPSALESSQVGASLGLETAGGLTPRGAEAHPRFFAGFLSSPRVAARGLLAVADVAAARYYQRTLPASLDPVVTGNGDRLRFESFSGCCGVYARLDVLQEGLEGERTGHGTTNVDVNNPLRDALSRISADDPLHLRVGPEELAVTTLDGPVVEKKVPLPDRWLRGFAEAQVASAGFDLRAELSAAQAVAFLRSLPRGSGNAARGAQWVVASGSALRPTTRPVPGAVCLPGPERLVALQRVLRHATALRVYGPPVADGAPVASAWEVVLPGMRLTLTLSPDASRGFSGEGGVLAALATDEAAADAELVSVLLAWEPTIEPATLAERSGLSVERVRAALTRLGTAGRVGYDLADAAYFHRELPYDADRAERHNPRLVAARELAGAGAVSLDGSVAYVASGDRRYQVREGDGALTCTCQWWADYRGKRGPCKHALAVTMVRRGATVAEGVR
;
A
#
# COMPACT_ATOMS: atom_id res chain seq x y z
N MET A 1 9.71 16.57 -33.62
CA MET A 1 9.26 16.61 -32.20
C MET A 1 8.49 17.89 -31.98
N THR A 2 7.17 17.85 -32.12
CA THR A 2 6.28 18.98 -31.81
C THR A 2 6.03 18.99 -30.30
N ARG A 3 6.57 19.98 -29.60
CA ARG A 3 6.21 20.27 -28.19
C ARG A 3 4.71 20.57 -28.13
N SER A 4 3.95 19.72 -27.46
CA SER A 4 2.57 20.01 -27.07
C SER A 4 2.62 21.20 -26.10
N VAL A 5 2.10 22.35 -26.51
CA VAL A 5 1.94 23.51 -25.62
C VAL A 5 0.72 23.24 -24.74
N GLN A 6 0.93 22.98 -23.46
CA GLN A 6 -0.16 22.95 -22.49
C GLN A 6 -0.66 24.39 -22.30
N ALA A 7 -1.89 24.67 -22.74
CA ALA A 7 -2.57 25.92 -22.44
C ALA A 7 -3.16 25.82 -21.02
N LEU A 8 -2.59 26.57 -20.07
CA LEU A 8 -3.07 26.67 -18.69
C LEU A 8 -4.02 27.87 -18.58
N ALA A 9 -5.24 27.63 -18.10
CA ALA A 9 -6.22 28.68 -17.84
C ALA A 9 -6.38 28.89 -16.33
N TYR A 10 -6.08 30.11 -15.88
CA TYR A 10 -6.20 30.54 -14.48
C TYR A 10 -7.43 31.44 -14.33
N ALA A 11 -8.17 31.29 -13.23
CA ALA A 11 -9.38 32.10 -13.01
C ALA A 11 -9.05 33.58 -12.73
N ARG A 12 -7.83 33.88 -12.25
CA ARG A 12 -7.28 35.22 -12.05
C ARG A 12 -5.75 35.18 -12.00
N PRO A 13 -5.05 36.33 -12.13
CA PRO A 13 -3.61 36.39 -11.91
C PRO A 13 -3.23 36.08 -10.46
N SER A 14 -2.13 35.33 -10.25
CA SER A 14 -1.45 35.26 -8.96
C SER A 14 -1.00 36.67 -8.55
N ALA A 15 -1.14 37.01 -7.28
CA ALA A 15 -0.88 38.36 -6.78
C ALA A 15 0.03 38.34 -5.55
N LEU A 16 0.94 39.31 -5.49
CA LEU A 16 1.73 39.62 -4.31
C LEU A 16 1.13 40.88 -3.68
N GLU A 17 0.50 40.72 -2.53
CA GLU A 17 -0.09 41.84 -1.79
C GLU A 17 0.83 42.24 -0.65
N SER A 18 1.17 43.53 -0.57
CA SER A 18 2.00 44.07 0.50
C SER A 18 1.10 44.73 1.54
N SER A 19 1.19 44.27 2.79
CA SER A 19 0.51 44.86 3.94
C SER A 19 1.51 45.43 4.94
N GLN A 20 1.02 46.19 5.93
CA GLN A 20 1.86 46.69 7.05
C GLN A 20 2.50 45.56 7.88
N VAL A 21 2.00 44.31 7.74
CA VAL A 21 2.49 43.11 8.45
C VAL A 21 3.44 42.27 7.57
N GLY A 22 3.68 42.69 6.32
CA GLY A 22 4.55 42.00 5.36
C GLY A 22 3.84 41.68 4.03
N ALA A 23 4.57 41.04 3.12
CA ALA A 23 4.04 40.64 1.82
C ALA A 23 3.43 39.22 1.87
N SER A 24 2.22 39.07 1.34
CA SER A 24 1.54 37.78 1.15
C SER A 24 1.47 37.44 -0.34
N LEU A 25 1.94 36.24 -0.71
CA LEU A 25 1.87 35.72 -2.07
C LEU A 25 0.64 34.80 -2.22
N GLY A 26 -0.33 35.22 -3.02
CA GLY A 26 -1.46 34.41 -3.44
C GLY A 26 -1.20 33.78 -4.82
N LEU A 27 -1.17 32.45 -4.88
CA LEU A 27 -1.01 31.69 -6.13
C LEU A 27 -2.37 31.16 -6.60
N GLU A 28 -2.73 31.42 -7.86
CA GLU A 28 -3.90 30.81 -8.49
C GLU A 28 -3.50 29.49 -9.16
N THR A 29 -4.31 28.44 -9.01
CA THR A 29 -4.07 27.17 -9.72
C THR A 29 -4.82 27.15 -11.05
N ALA A 30 -4.18 26.63 -12.09
CA ALA A 30 -4.91 26.26 -13.29
C ALA A 30 -5.78 25.05 -12.94
N GLY A 31 -7.00 24.99 -13.47
CA GLY A 31 -7.86 23.82 -13.34
C GLY A 31 -7.16 22.52 -13.75
N GLY A 32 -7.78 21.36 -13.48
CA GLY A 32 -7.21 20.06 -13.87
C GLY A 32 -7.99 19.39 -14.99
N LEU A 33 -7.29 18.53 -15.72
CA LEU A 33 -7.89 17.64 -16.71
C LEU A 33 -8.48 16.42 -15.99
N THR A 34 -9.78 16.22 -16.14
CA THR A 34 -10.47 14.98 -15.75
C THR A 34 -10.69 14.13 -17.02
N PRO A 35 -11.08 12.85 -16.90
CA PRO A 35 -11.51 12.06 -18.06
C PRO A 35 -12.67 12.69 -18.86
N ARG A 36 -13.35 13.73 -18.33
CA ARG A 36 -14.43 14.47 -18.99
C ARG A 36 -14.02 15.81 -19.59
N GLY A 37 -12.77 16.26 -19.42
CA GLY A 37 -12.26 17.52 -19.96
C GLY A 37 -11.58 18.41 -18.91
N ALA A 38 -11.33 19.66 -19.25
CA ALA A 38 -10.74 20.64 -18.33
C ALA A 38 -11.78 21.18 -17.35
N GLU A 39 -11.51 21.10 -16.04
CA GLU A 39 -12.36 21.64 -14.99
C GLU A 39 -11.57 22.62 -14.11
N ALA A 40 -12.20 23.76 -13.74
CA ALA A 40 -11.55 24.79 -12.91
C ALA A 40 -11.17 24.32 -11.50
N HIS A 41 -11.99 23.45 -10.90
CA HIS A 41 -11.76 22.85 -9.59
C HIS A 41 -12.12 21.36 -9.67
N PRO A 42 -11.27 20.53 -10.28
CA PRO A 42 -11.59 19.13 -10.47
C PRO A 42 -11.79 18.50 -9.09
N ARG A 43 -12.96 17.92 -8.89
CA ARG A 43 -13.28 17.13 -7.71
C ARG A 43 -13.56 15.71 -8.18
N PHE A 44 -13.11 14.74 -7.41
CA PHE A 44 -13.40 13.36 -7.73
C PHE A 44 -14.44 12.75 -6.78
N PHE A 45 -14.99 13.52 -5.83
CA PHE A 45 -16.22 13.15 -5.14
C PHE A 45 -16.91 14.36 -4.48
N ALA A 46 -18.24 14.39 -4.53
CA ALA A 46 -19.09 15.22 -3.68
C ALA A 46 -20.42 14.51 -3.46
N GLY A 47 -20.72 14.16 -2.21
CA GLY A 47 -21.93 13.39 -1.91
C GLY A 47 -22.10 13.04 -0.43
N PHE A 48 -23.24 12.44 -0.12
CA PHE A 48 -23.58 11.91 1.19
C PHE A 48 -23.12 10.45 1.31
N LEU A 49 -22.96 10.00 2.54
CA LEU A 49 -22.64 8.61 2.84
C LEU A 49 -23.89 7.91 3.37
N SER A 50 -24.22 6.74 2.81
CA SER A 50 -25.46 6.01 3.16
C SER A 50 -25.45 5.44 4.58
N SER A 51 -24.27 5.33 5.19
CA SER A 51 -24.10 4.92 6.59
C SER A 51 -23.12 5.86 7.32
N PRO A 52 -23.54 7.11 7.64
CA PRO A 52 -22.68 8.17 8.19
C PRO A 52 -21.86 7.73 9.41
N ARG A 53 -22.54 7.11 10.39
CA ARG A 53 -21.89 6.65 11.63
C ARG A 53 -20.90 5.52 11.40
N VAL A 54 -21.14 4.66 10.40
CA VAL A 54 -20.21 3.55 10.09
C VAL A 54 -18.97 4.12 9.42
N ALA A 55 -19.16 5.00 8.43
CA ALA A 55 -18.07 5.64 7.71
C ALA A 55 -17.19 6.50 8.63
N ALA A 56 -17.81 7.31 9.51
CA ALA A 56 -17.07 8.11 10.47
C ALA A 56 -16.15 7.26 11.37
N ARG A 57 -16.64 6.09 11.82
CA ARG A 57 -15.84 5.16 12.65
C ARG A 57 -14.76 4.46 11.83
N GLY A 58 -15.01 4.16 10.56
CA GLY A 58 -14.02 3.64 9.62
C GLY A 58 -12.89 4.64 9.36
N LEU A 59 -13.23 5.90 9.05
CA LEU A 59 -12.27 6.99 8.85
C LEU A 59 -11.39 7.20 10.09
N LEU A 60 -12.01 7.21 11.26
CA LEU A 60 -11.28 7.30 12.52
C LEU A 60 -10.38 6.08 12.77
N ALA A 61 -10.74 4.88 12.31
CA ALA A 61 -9.89 3.69 12.41
C ALA A 61 -8.65 3.80 11.51
N VAL A 62 -8.81 4.29 10.29
CA VAL A 62 -7.69 4.61 9.39
C VAL A 62 -6.79 5.67 10.01
N ALA A 63 -7.37 6.73 10.59
CA ALA A 63 -6.63 7.79 11.26
C ALA A 63 -5.89 7.30 12.52
N ASP A 64 -6.48 6.37 13.28
CA ASP A 64 -5.84 5.75 14.44
C ASP A 64 -4.62 4.92 14.05
N VAL A 65 -4.72 4.17 12.97
CA VAL A 65 -3.57 3.41 12.46
C VAL A 65 -2.45 4.37 12.08
N ALA A 66 -2.75 5.49 11.42
CA ALA A 66 -1.76 6.48 11.04
C ALA A 66 -1.02 7.09 12.26
N ALA A 67 -1.76 7.36 13.33
CA ALA A 67 -1.23 7.84 14.60
C ALA A 67 -0.48 6.75 15.41
N ALA A 68 -0.73 5.46 15.13
CA ALA A 68 -0.15 4.36 15.88
C ALA A 68 1.35 4.16 15.61
N ARG A 69 2.04 3.68 16.64
CA ARG A 69 3.40 3.11 16.60
C ARG A 69 3.39 1.83 17.45
N TYR A 70 3.21 0.69 16.79
CA TYR A 70 3.11 -0.61 17.48
C TYR A 70 4.47 -1.12 18.00
N TYR A 71 5.56 -0.57 17.47
CA TYR A 71 6.93 -0.87 17.87
C TYR A 71 7.69 0.43 18.12
N GLN A 72 8.38 0.52 19.26
CA GLN A 72 9.13 1.68 19.78
C GLN A 72 8.31 2.99 19.82
N ARG A 73 7.75 3.30 21.00
CA ARG A 73 6.89 4.48 21.23
C ARG A 73 7.73 5.77 21.33
N THR A 74 8.02 6.41 20.20
CA THR A 74 8.51 7.81 20.15
C THR A 74 7.34 8.78 19.92
N LEU A 75 7.61 10.09 20.02
CA LEU A 75 6.58 11.15 19.94
C LEU A 75 5.70 11.02 18.68
N PRO A 76 4.39 11.31 18.78
CA PRO A 76 3.50 11.27 17.64
C PRO A 76 3.92 12.29 16.59
N ALA A 77 4.11 11.85 15.35
CA ALA A 77 3.93 12.70 14.18
C ALA A 77 2.57 12.32 13.59
N SER A 78 1.69 13.29 13.34
CA SER A 78 0.51 13.04 12.51
C SER A 78 1.00 12.51 11.17
N LEU A 79 0.38 11.44 10.70
CA LEU A 79 0.65 10.89 9.39
C LEU A 79 -0.66 10.81 8.64
N ASP A 80 -0.62 11.17 7.38
CA ASP A 80 -1.77 11.73 6.71
C ASP A 80 -2.39 10.70 5.78
N PRO A 81 -3.64 10.25 6.02
CA PRO A 81 -4.30 9.30 5.14
C PRO A 81 -4.32 9.75 3.68
N VAL A 82 -4.09 8.80 2.79
CA VAL A 82 -4.29 8.96 1.34
C VAL A 82 -5.76 8.70 1.04
N VAL A 83 -6.39 9.55 0.24
CA VAL A 83 -7.74 9.36 -0.27
C VAL A 83 -7.67 9.19 -1.78
N THR A 84 -8.18 8.07 -2.30
CA THR A 84 -8.23 7.78 -3.74
C THR A 84 -9.67 7.58 -4.19
N GLY A 85 -10.08 8.29 -5.24
CA GLY A 85 -11.31 8.01 -6.00
C GLY A 85 -11.02 7.14 -7.21
N ASN A 86 -11.82 6.10 -7.41
CA ASN A 86 -11.62 5.11 -8.47
C ASN A 86 -12.84 4.95 -9.39
N GLY A 87 -13.68 5.96 -9.55
CA GLY A 87 -14.86 5.86 -10.42
C GLY A 87 -16.08 5.23 -9.75
N ASP A 88 -15.88 4.18 -8.96
CA ASP A 88 -16.94 3.40 -8.30
C ASP A 88 -16.89 3.47 -6.76
N ARG A 89 -15.74 3.84 -6.18
CA ARG A 89 -15.54 3.86 -4.73
C ARG A 89 -14.51 4.90 -4.28
N LEU A 90 -14.57 5.23 -3.00
CA LEU A 90 -13.54 6.00 -2.30
C LEU A 90 -12.70 5.09 -1.42
N ARG A 91 -11.37 5.26 -1.46
CA ARG A 91 -10.42 4.50 -0.66
C ARG A 91 -9.64 5.43 0.26
N PHE A 92 -9.69 5.16 1.55
CA PHE A 92 -8.91 5.87 2.56
C PHE A 92 -7.83 4.94 3.10
N GLU A 93 -6.57 5.28 2.87
CA GLU A 93 -5.42 4.44 3.13
C GLU A 93 -4.47 5.10 4.13
N SER A 94 -3.90 4.32 5.05
CA SER A 94 -2.85 4.82 5.94
C SER A 94 -1.88 3.72 6.35
N PHE A 95 -0.71 4.12 6.85
CA PHE A 95 0.22 3.22 7.51
C PHE A 95 0.46 3.65 8.95
N SER A 96 0.60 2.71 9.87
CA SER A 96 1.23 3.04 11.15
C SER A 96 2.64 3.55 10.93
N GLY A 97 3.17 4.39 11.81
CA GLY A 97 4.47 5.00 11.49
C GLY A 97 5.67 4.10 11.69
N CYS A 98 5.51 2.93 12.33
CA CYS A 98 6.50 1.84 12.18
C CYS A 98 6.36 1.10 10.84
N CYS A 99 5.40 1.49 9.99
CA CYS A 99 5.01 0.85 8.73
C CYS A 99 4.62 -0.61 8.88
N GLY A 100 4.27 -1.06 10.09
CA GLY A 100 3.86 -2.44 10.33
C GLY A 100 2.44 -2.70 9.85
N VAL A 101 1.53 -1.76 10.06
CA VAL A 101 0.10 -1.95 9.75
C VAL A 101 -0.27 -1.02 8.62
N TYR A 102 -0.83 -1.58 7.56
CA TYR A 102 -1.49 -0.86 6.48
C TYR A 102 -3.00 -0.93 6.71
N ALA A 103 -3.68 0.21 6.78
CA ALA A 103 -5.13 0.29 6.87
C ALA A 103 -5.71 0.79 5.56
N ARG A 104 -6.85 0.21 5.15
CA ARG A 104 -7.66 0.71 4.05
C ARG A 104 -9.14 0.62 4.39
N LEU A 105 -9.85 1.74 4.31
CA LEU A 105 -11.31 1.79 4.26
C LEU A 105 -11.71 1.99 2.81
N ASP A 106 -12.43 1.05 2.22
CA ASP A 106 -13.13 1.27 0.96
C ASP A 106 -14.61 1.60 1.28
N VAL A 107 -15.08 2.75 0.79
CA VAL A 107 -16.51 3.10 0.74
C VAL A 107 -16.99 2.78 -0.66
N LEU A 108 -17.72 1.65 -0.77
CA LEU A 108 -18.18 1.07 -2.03
C LEU A 108 -19.30 1.92 -2.64
N GLN A 109 -19.69 1.61 -3.88
CA GLN A 109 -20.69 2.38 -4.60
C GLN A 109 -22.02 2.51 -3.83
N GLU A 110 -22.47 1.43 -3.19
CA GLU A 110 -23.67 1.40 -2.34
C GLU A 110 -23.52 2.19 -1.02
N GLY A 111 -22.28 2.51 -0.65
CA GLY A 111 -21.93 3.38 0.47
C GLY A 111 -21.99 4.88 0.15
N LEU A 112 -22.10 5.23 -1.14
CA LEU A 112 -22.00 6.59 -1.66
C LEU A 112 -23.33 7.03 -2.26
N GLU A 113 -23.84 8.18 -1.79
CA GLU A 113 -25.04 8.82 -2.32
C GLU A 113 -24.65 10.13 -3.01
N GLY A 114 -25.05 10.29 -4.27
CA GLY A 114 -24.76 11.52 -5.04
C GLY A 114 -24.08 11.24 -6.37
N GLU A 115 -23.17 12.13 -6.77
CA GLU A 115 -22.46 12.01 -8.05
C GLU A 115 -21.57 10.75 -8.06
N ARG A 116 -21.43 10.13 -9.24
CA ARG A 116 -20.44 9.06 -9.44
C ARG A 116 -19.07 9.58 -9.06
N THR A 117 -18.33 8.80 -8.29
CA THR A 117 -16.94 9.07 -7.95
C THR A 117 -16.16 9.31 -9.25
N GLY A 118 -15.34 10.35 -9.29
CA GLY A 118 -14.32 10.57 -10.31
C GLY A 118 -13.05 9.79 -10.00
N HIS A 119 -11.95 10.21 -10.62
CA HIS A 119 -10.63 9.62 -10.43
C HIS A 119 -9.66 10.65 -9.88
N GLY A 120 -8.84 10.25 -8.90
CA GLY A 120 -7.80 11.10 -8.35
C GLY A 120 -7.32 10.62 -6.99
N THR A 121 -6.22 11.20 -6.53
CA THR A 121 -5.65 10.92 -5.22
C THR A 121 -5.25 12.22 -4.52
N THR A 122 -5.55 12.32 -3.23
CA THR A 122 -5.06 13.37 -2.33
C THR A 122 -4.56 12.74 -1.04
N ASN A 123 -3.88 13.49 -0.19
CA ASN A 123 -3.45 13.03 1.12
C ASN A 123 -3.59 14.16 2.12
N VAL A 124 -4.29 13.91 3.22
CA VAL A 124 -4.81 14.95 4.12
C VAL A 124 -4.56 14.57 5.57
N ASP A 125 -4.31 15.56 6.42
CA ASP A 125 -4.13 15.32 7.87
C ASP A 125 -5.50 15.15 8.54
N VAL A 126 -5.73 14.00 9.18
CA VAL A 126 -6.92 13.81 10.03
C VAL A 126 -6.60 14.34 11.43
N ASN A 127 -6.62 15.67 11.52
CA ASN A 127 -6.29 16.44 12.72
C ASN A 127 -7.37 16.30 13.81
N ASN A 128 -7.14 16.94 14.98
CA ASN A 128 -8.08 16.87 16.10
C ASN A 128 -9.47 17.45 15.77
N PRO A 129 -9.62 18.65 15.16
CA PRO A 129 -10.92 19.15 14.71
C PRO A 129 -11.73 18.16 13.88
N LEU A 130 -11.10 17.53 12.88
CA LEU A 130 -11.76 16.52 12.04
C LEU A 130 -12.12 15.27 12.84
N ARG A 131 -11.20 14.79 13.71
CA ARG A 131 -11.48 13.64 14.59
C ARG A 131 -12.66 13.88 15.51
N ASP A 132 -12.77 15.09 16.05
CA ASP A 132 -13.83 15.49 16.95
C ASP A 132 -15.17 15.57 16.21
N ALA A 133 -15.19 16.18 15.02
CA ALA A 133 -16.38 16.22 14.16
C ALA A 133 -16.87 14.79 13.82
N LEU A 134 -15.97 13.90 13.38
CA LEU A 134 -16.31 12.51 13.06
C LEU A 134 -16.76 11.72 14.29
N SER A 135 -16.23 12.02 15.47
CA SER A 135 -16.54 11.30 16.70
C SER A 135 -17.94 11.59 17.24
N ARG A 136 -18.49 12.78 16.93
CA ARG A 136 -19.83 13.23 17.33
C ARG A 136 -20.97 12.68 16.45
N ILE A 137 -20.66 12.19 15.25
CA ILE A 137 -21.67 11.66 14.31
C ILE A 137 -22.47 10.51 14.95
N SER A 138 -23.78 10.73 15.00
CA SER A 138 -24.84 9.80 15.41
C SER A 138 -25.36 9.00 14.21
N ALA A 139 -26.30 8.07 14.44
CA ALA A 139 -26.78 7.18 13.37
C ALA A 139 -27.56 7.93 12.29
N ASP A 140 -28.35 8.93 12.69
CA ASP A 140 -29.26 9.69 11.84
C ASP A 140 -28.65 11.00 11.29
N ASP A 141 -27.42 11.33 11.70
CA ASP A 141 -26.75 12.55 11.26
C ASP A 141 -26.27 12.40 9.81
N PRO A 142 -26.56 13.35 8.91
CA PRO A 142 -25.99 13.32 7.57
C PRO A 142 -24.48 13.55 7.62
N LEU A 143 -23.76 12.85 6.75
CA LEU A 143 -22.33 13.06 6.54
C LEU A 143 -22.08 13.31 5.06
N HIS A 144 -21.73 14.54 4.72
CA HIS A 144 -21.35 14.91 3.36
C HIS A 144 -19.83 14.98 3.24
N LEU A 145 -19.28 14.32 2.23
CA LEU A 145 -17.86 14.39 1.88
C LEU A 145 -17.68 15.12 0.56
N ARG A 146 -16.62 15.92 0.49
CA ARG A 146 -16.11 16.47 -0.77
C ARG A 146 -14.62 16.21 -0.85
N VAL A 147 -14.18 15.60 -1.95
CA VAL A 147 -12.78 15.22 -2.13
C VAL A 147 -12.27 15.79 -3.45
N GLY A 148 -11.18 16.53 -3.36
CA GLY A 148 -10.45 17.09 -4.49
C GLY A 148 -8.95 16.82 -4.39
N PRO A 149 -8.16 17.23 -5.39
CA PRO A 149 -6.72 17.00 -5.45
C PRO A 149 -5.95 17.69 -4.32
N GLU A 150 -6.50 18.77 -3.77
CA GLU A 150 -5.85 19.63 -2.77
C GLU A 150 -6.53 19.63 -1.40
N GLU A 151 -7.68 18.99 -1.24
CA GLU A 151 -8.42 18.99 0.03
C GLU A 151 -9.41 17.83 0.18
N LEU A 152 -9.72 17.53 1.45
CA LEU A 152 -10.86 16.76 1.91
C LEU A 152 -11.72 17.68 2.78
N ALA A 153 -13.00 17.83 2.43
CA ALA A 153 -13.96 18.50 3.29
C ALA A 153 -14.99 17.51 3.82
N VAL A 154 -15.22 17.58 5.13
CA VAL A 154 -16.24 16.80 5.84
C VAL A 154 -17.26 17.78 6.41
N THR A 155 -18.51 17.67 5.99
CA THR A 155 -19.59 18.53 6.48
C THR A 155 -20.57 17.70 7.31
N THR A 156 -20.74 18.13 8.56
CA THR A 156 -21.74 17.59 9.49
C THR A 156 -22.76 18.68 9.82
N LEU A 157 -23.71 18.39 10.72
CA LEU A 157 -24.64 19.40 11.24
C LEU A 157 -23.94 20.55 11.99
N ASP A 158 -22.74 20.32 12.52
CA ASP A 158 -21.93 21.35 13.20
C ASP A 158 -21.19 22.27 12.20
N GLY A 159 -21.27 21.98 10.89
CA GLY A 159 -20.60 22.72 9.82
C GLY A 159 -19.47 21.95 9.12
N PRO A 160 -18.77 22.61 8.17
CA PRO A 160 -17.69 22.00 7.42
C PRO A 160 -16.34 22.05 8.16
N VAL A 161 -15.59 20.95 8.10
CA VAL A 161 -14.17 20.86 8.43
C VAL A 161 -13.41 20.56 7.14
N VAL A 162 -12.40 21.37 6.82
CA VAL A 162 -11.63 21.25 5.58
C VAL A 162 -10.18 20.96 5.90
N GLU A 163 -9.69 19.82 5.43
CA GLU A 163 -8.31 19.40 5.54
C GLU A 163 -7.61 19.57 4.21
N LYS A 164 -6.48 20.28 4.24
CA LYS A 164 -5.66 20.53 3.05
C LYS A 164 -4.71 19.38 2.79
N LYS A 165 -4.25 19.30 1.55
CA LYS A 165 -3.19 18.40 1.15
C LYS A 165 -1.90 18.69 1.90
N VAL A 166 -1.23 17.64 2.32
CA VAL A 166 0.01 17.68 3.10
C VAL A 166 1.10 16.86 2.40
N PRO A 167 2.36 16.84 2.87
CA PRO A 167 3.37 15.95 2.30
C PRO A 167 3.23 14.50 2.79
N LEU A 168 3.39 13.52 1.89
CA LEU A 168 3.42 12.09 2.25
C LEU A 168 4.80 11.66 2.77
N PRO A 169 4.89 10.85 3.85
CA PRO A 169 6.17 10.31 4.31
C PRO A 169 6.79 9.30 3.33
N ASP A 170 8.07 9.43 3.00
CA ASP A 170 8.82 8.50 2.13
C ASP A 170 8.71 7.02 2.51
N ARG A 171 8.66 6.73 3.80
CA ARG A 171 8.51 5.35 4.29
C ARG A 171 7.15 4.73 3.93
N TRP A 172 6.08 5.53 3.83
CA TRP A 172 4.77 5.03 3.41
C TRP A 172 4.77 4.64 1.95
N LEU A 173 5.42 5.44 1.09
CA LEU A 173 5.55 5.15 -0.33
C LEU A 173 6.18 3.78 -0.58
N ARG A 174 7.28 3.47 0.13
CA ARG A 174 7.85 2.12 0.15
C ARG A 174 6.89 1.08 0.70
N GLY A 175 6.25 1.38 1.83
CA GLY A 175 5.29 0.49 2.47
C GLY A 175 4.15 0.08 1.54
N PHE A 176 3.61 1.01 0.74
CA PHE A 176 2.51 0.76 -0.18
C PHE A 176 2.86 -0.29 -1.25
N ALA A 177 4.05 -0.20 -1.84
CA ALA A 177 4.51 -1.17 -2.83
C ALA A 177 4.75 -2.55 -2.21
N GLU A 178 5.32 -2.59 -1.01
CA GLU A 178 5.61 -3.82 -0.27
C GLU A 178 4.32 -4.51 0.22
N ALA A 179 3.35 -3.75 0.70
CA ALA A 179 2.04 -4.26 1.08
C ALA A 179 1.28 -4.80 -0.15
N GLN A 180 1.34 -4.09 -1.29
CA GLN A 180 0.78 -4.58 -2.56
C GLN A 180 1.38 -5.94 -2.97
N VAL A 181 2.71 -6.06 -2.98
CA VAL A 181 3.40 -7.31 -3.34
C VAL A 181 3.02 -8.44 -2.37
N ALA A 182 2.97 -8.16 -1.06
CA ALA A 182 2.56 -9.15 -0.08
C ALA A 182 1.10 -9.61 -0.31
N SER A 183 0.18 -8.65 -0.43
CA SER A 183 -1.26 -8.91 -0.59
C SER A 183 -1.61 -9.62 -1.89
N ALA A 184 -0.85 -9.43 -2.96
CA ALA A 184 -1.07 -10.10 -4.24
C ALA A 184 -0.91 -11.63 -4.18
N GLY A 185 -0.26 -12.15 -3.13
CA GLY A 185 -0.11 -13.59 -2.88
C GLY A 185 -1.01 -14.15 -1.77
N PHE A 186 -2.03 -13.40 -1.34
CA PHE A 186 -2.94 -13.87 -0.28
C PHE A 186 -4.18 -14.54 -0.85
N ASP A 187 -4.67 -15.56 -0.13
CA ASP A 187 -5.98 -16.16 -0.35
C ASP A 187 -6.89 -15.90 0.85
N LEU A 188 -8.21 -15.90 0.62
CA LEU A 188 -9.19 -15.95 1.71
C LEU A 188 -9.06 -17.28 2.47
N ARG A 189 -8.79 -17.20 3.77
CA ARG A 189 -8.58 -18.38 4.64
C ARG A 189 -9.74 -18.68 5.55
N ALA A 190 -10.49 -17.66 5.94
CA ALA A 190 -11.67 -17.80 6.77
C ALA A 190 -12.62 -16.61 6.59
N GLU A 191 -13.91 -16.89 6.71
CA GLU A 191 -14.96 -15.88 6.87
C GLU A 191 -15.79 -16.20 8.11
N LEU A 192 -15.96 -15.22 8.99
CA LEU A 192 -16.69 -15.34 10.25
C LEU A 192 -17.92 -14.44 10.18
N SER A 193 -19.02 -14.90 10.78
CA SER A 193 -20.19 -14.04 10.98
C SER A 193 -19.87 -12.89 11.94
N ALA A 194 -20.70 -11.84 11.93
CA ALA A 194 -20.60 -10.70 12.85
C ALA A 194 -20.39 -11.12 14.33
N ALA A 195 -21.20 -12.06 14.84
CA ALA A 195 -21.11 -12.51 16.22
C ALA A 195 -19.76 -13.19 16.53
N GLN A 196 -19.27 -14.00 15.60
CA GLN A 196 -17.98 -14.69 15.72
C GLN A 196 -16.80 -13.72 15.59
N ALA A 197 -16.89 -12.74 14.70
CA ALA A 197 -15.92 -11.66 14.57
C ALA A 197 -15.79 -10.86 15.87
N VAL A 198 -16.93 -10.49 16.49
CA VAL A 198 -16.98 -9.79 17.78
C VAL A 198 -16.32 -10.63 18.87
N ALA A 199 -16.70 -11.91 18.99
CA ALA A 199 -16.15 -12.81 20.00
C ALA A 199 -14.63 -12.98 19.82
N PHE A 200 -14.17 -13.22 18.60
CA PHE A 200 -12.76 -13.40 18.27
C PHE A 200 -11.94 -12.14 18.59
N LEU A 201 -12.29 -10.98 18.04
CA LEU A 201 -11.53 -9.75 18.23
C LEU A 201 -11.50 -9.27 19.69
N ARG A 202 -12.56 -9.55 20.47
CA ARG A 202 -12.58 -9.25 21.91
C ARG A 202 -11.75 -10.21 22.74
N SER A 203 -11.53 -11.44 22.26
CA SER A 203 -10.70 -12.45 22.93
C SER A 203 -9.19 -12.22 22.76
N LEU A 204 -8.80 -11.39 21.78
CA LEU A 204 -7.38 -11.11 21.52
C LEU A 204 -6.71 -10.39 22.71
N PRO A 205 -5.45 -10.75 23.03
CA PRO A 205 -4.68 -10.04 24.05
C PRO A 205 -4.54 -8.55 23.73
N ARG A 206 -4.76 -7.68 24.73
CA ARG A 206 -4.74 -6.21 24.57
C ARG A 206 -3.40 -5.54 24.91
N GLY A 207 -2.40 -6.31 25.38
CA GLY A 207 -1.15 -5.77 25.90
C GLY A 207 0.06 -6.01 25.01
N SER A 208 0.94 -5.01 24.88
CA SER A 208 2.21 -5.08 24.14
C SER A 208 3.31 -5.88 24.85
N GLY A 209 3.06 -6.39 26.06
CA GLY A 209 4.04 -7.15 26.87
C GLY A 209 4.54 -8.44 26.21
N ASN A 210 3.90 -8.85 25.10
CA ASN A 210 4.22 -10.05 24.33
C ASN A 210 4.84 -9.76 22.95
N ALA A 211 5.29 -8.53 22.66
CA ALA A 211 6.08 -8.25 21.45
C ALA A 211 7.33 -9.17 21.31
N ALA A 212 7.75 -9.80 22.43
CA ALA A 212 8.82 -10.79 22.51
C ALA A 212 8.41 -12.27 22.26
N ARG A 213 7.12 -12.62 22.10
CA ARG A 213 6.65 -14.03 22.02
C ARG A 213 6.46 -14.60 20.60
N GLY A 214 7.01 -13.94 19.59
CA GLY A 214 6.87 -14.39 18.19
C GLY A 214 5.43 -14.25 17.66
N ALA A 215 5.23 -14.60 16.39
CA ALA A 215 3.90 -14.52 15.78
C ALA A 215 2.96 -15.60 16.33
N GLN A 216 1.73 -15.21 16.63
CA GLN A 216 0.65 -16.17 16.88
C GLN A 216 0.11 -16.68 15.55
N TRP A 217 -0.58 -17.81 15.58
CA TRP A 217 -1.24 -18.37 14.40
C TRP A 217 -2.69 -18.67 14.76
N VAL A 218 -3.59 -18.48 13.79
CA VAL A 218 -4.99 -18.90 13.92
C VAL A 218 -5.37 -19.78 12.76
N VAL A 219 -6.31 -20.70 12.95
CA VAL A 219 -6.83 -21.55 11.90
C VAL A 219 -8.36 -21.61 12.00
N ALA A 220 -9.02 -21.72 10.84
CA ALA A 220 -10.45 -21.97 10.80
C ALA A 220 -10.76 -23.33 11.43
N SER A 221 -11.74 -23.35 12.33
CA SER A 221 -12.25 -24.56 12.98
C SER A 221 -13.78 -24.44 13.03
N GLY A 222 -14.43 -25.11 12.06
CA GLY A 222 -15.83 -24.85 11.75
C GLY A 222 -16.01 -23.38 11.34
N SER A 223 -16.91 -22.68 12.02
CA SER A 223 -17.23 -21.26 11.78
C SER A 223 -16.44 -20.28 12.67
N ALA A 224 -15.44 -20.75 13.41
CA ALA A 224 -14.66 -19.92 14.33
C ALA A 224 -13.16 -19.97 14.00
N LEU A 225 -12.42 -18.96 14.46
CA LEU A 225 -10.95 -18.99 14.47
C LEU A 225 -10.44 -19.46 15.82
N ARG A 226 -9.49 -20.40 15.80
CA ARG A 226 -8.83 -20.93 16.99
C ARG A 226 -7.33 -20.65 16.92
N PRO A 227 -6.70 -20.20 18.02
CA PRO A 227 -5.26 -20.11 18.10
C PRO A 227 -4.60 -21.48 17.89
N THR A 228 -3.47 -21.48 17.20
CA THR A 228 -2.56 -22.62 17.07
C THR A 228 -1.13 -22.16 17.36
N THR A 229 -0.30 -23.09 17.83
CA THR A 229 1.11 -22.81 18.17
C THR A 229 2.05 -23.00 16.98
N ARG A 230 1.55 -23.55 15.86
CA ARG A 230 2.33 -23.82 14.65
C ARG A 230 1.57 -23.43 13.38
N PRO A 231 2.26 -23.02 12.31
CA PRO A 231 1.64 -22.80 11.00
C PRO A 231 1.30 -24.16 10.39
N VAL A 232 0.06 -24.58 10.59
CA VAL A 232 -0.54 -25.72 9.91
C VAL A 232 -1.14 -25.26 8.57
N PRO A 233 -1.37 -26.16 7.59
CA PRO A 233 -2.08 -25.81 6.37
C PRO A 233 -3.39 -25.06 6.67
N GLY A 234 -3.60 -23.93 5.99
CA GLY A 234 -4.76 -23.05 6.21
C GLY A 234 -4.64 -22.08 7.40
N ALA A 235 -3.57 -22.14 8.21
CA ALA A 235 -3.34 -21.18 9.27
C ALA A 235 -2.99 -19.79 8.73
N VAL A 236 -3.42 -18.75 9.45
CA VAL A 236 -3.10 -17.35 9.21
C VAL A 236 -2.20 -16.83 10.32
N CYS A 237 -1.14 -16.14 9.93
CA CYS A 237 -0.22 -15.47 10.85
C CYS A 237 -0.92 -14.27 11.53
N LEU A 238 -0.78 -14.14 12.85
CA LEU A 238 -1.22 -12.99 13.63
C LEU A 238 -0.04 -12.43 14.45
N PRO A 239 0.84 -11.63 13.80
CA PRO A 239 2.00 -11.05 14.46
C PRO A 239 1.58 -9.81 15.24
N GLY A 240 1.50 -9.93 16.57
CA GLY A 240 1.09 -8.84 17.47
C GLY A 240 -0.41 -8.54 17.40
N PRO A 241 -1.27 -9.31 18.10
CA PRO A 241 -2.73 -9.14 18.07
C PRO A 241 -3.22 -7.71 18.39
N GLU A 242 -2.49 -6.97 19.21
CA GLU A 242 -2.75 -5.56 19.53
C GLU A 242 -2.77 -4.65 18.29
N ARG A 243 -2.17 -5.08 17.19
CA ARG A 243 -2.16 -4.37 15.90
C ARG A 243 -3.53 -4.34 15.22
N LEU A 244 -4.46 -5.18 15.66
CA LEU A 244 -5.86 -5.19 15.20
C LEU A 244 -6.78 -4.27 16.00
N VAL A 245 -6.26 -3.53 17.00
CA VAL A 245 -7.09 -2.72 17.90
C VAL A 245 -7.98 -1.69 17.19
N ALA A 246 -7.53 -1.14 16.05
CA ALA A 246 -8.31 -0.16 15.29
C ALA A 246 -9.63 -0.74 14.75
N LEU A 247 -9.72 -2.06 14.51
CA LEU A 247 -10.97 -2.72 14.11
C LEU A 247 -12.07 -2.63 15.18
N GLN A 248 -11.71 -2.44 16.45
CA GLN A 248 -12.69 -2.32 17.53
C GLN A 248 -13.64 -1.13 17.34
N ARG A 249 -13.21 -0.07 16.62
CA ARG A 249 -14.05 1.11 16.33
C ARG A 249 -15.30 0.79 15.52
N VAL A 250 -15.21 -0.19 14.63
CA VAL A 250 -16.29 -0.54 13.68
C VAL A 250 -16.99 -1.85 14.05
N LEU A 251 -16.49 -2.57 15.05
CA LEU A 251 -16.89 -3.94 15.37
C LEU A 251 -18.39 -4.12 15.64
N ARG A 252 -19.07 -3.10 16.19
CA ARG A 252 -20.53 -3.13 16.43
C ARG A 252 -21.36 -3.11 15.13
N HIS A 253 -20.75 -2.71 14.03
CA HIS A 253 -21.36 -2.55 12.71
C HIS A 253 -20.90 -3.64 11.73
N ALA A 254 -20.02 -4.54 12.18
CA ALA A 254 -19.49 -5.60 11.35
C ALA A 254 -20.61 -6.56 10.92
N THR A 255 -20.64 -6.91 9.64
CA THR A 255 -21.50 -7.98 9.12
C THR A 255 -20.73 -9.29 8.98
N ALA A 256 -19.42 -9.21 8.69
CA ALA A 256 -18.49 -10.33 8.64
C ALA A 256 -17.05 -9.91 8.96
N LEU A 257 -16.20 -10.89 9.25
CA LEU A 257 -14.74 -10.75 9.27
C LEU A 257 -14.13 -11.75 8.30
N ARG A 258 -13.43 -11.26 7.29
CA ARG A 258 -12.65 -12.06 6.34
C ARG A 258 -11.18 -11.98 6.70
N VAL A 259 -10.50 -13.12 6.63
CA VAL A 259 -9.09 -13.23 7.01
C VAL A 259 -8.31 -13.83 5.86
N TYR A 260 -7.25 -13.15 5.46
CA TYR A 260 -6.43 -13.49 4.32
C TYR A 260 -4.98 -13.75 4.73
N GLY A 261 -4.32 -14.63 4.00
CA GLY A 261 -2.90 -14.90 4.17
C GLY A 261 -2.34 -15.76 3.04
N PRO A 262 -1.02 -15.81 2.89
CA PRO A 262 -0.39 -16.67 1.88
C PRO A 262 -0.39 -18.13 2.35
N PRO A 263 -0.10 -19.09 1.46
CA PRO A 263 0.21 -20.45 1.87
C PRO A 263 1.39 -20.47 2.86
N VAL A 264 1.27 -21.28 3.92
CA VAL A 264 2.28 -21.40 4.97
C VAL A 264 2.98 -22.74 4.85
N ALA A 265 4.31 -22.74 4.79
CA ALA A 265 5.13 -23.96 4.66
C ALA A 265 6.23 -24.06 5.74
N ASP A 266 6.99 -22.98 5.97
CA ASP A 266 8.30 -23.09 6.63
C ASP A 266 8.37 -22.54 8.07
N GLY A 267 7.25 -22.54 8.81
CA GLY A 267 7.26 -22.10 10.21
C GLY A 267 7.37 -20.58 10.42
N ALA A 268 7.85 -19.85 9.41
CA ALA A 268 8.22 -18.45 9.50
C ALA A 268 6.98 -17.55 9.58
N PRO A 269 7.03 -16.47 10.39
CA PRO A 269 6.00 -15.44 10.33
C PRO A 269 5.88 -14.86 8.92
N VAL A 270 4.64 -14.71 8.46
CA VAL A 270 4.26 -14.11 7.17
C VAL A 270 3.27 -12.98 7.39
N ALA A 271 3.07 -12.14 6.38
CA ALA A 271 2.06 -11.09 6.42
C ALA A 271 0.65 -11.69 6.36
N SER A 272 -0.34 -10.94 6.86
CA SER A 272 -1.76 -11.34 6.81
C SER A 272 -2.65 -10.11 6.71
N ALA A 273 -3.91 -10.29 6.30
CA ALA A 273 -4.89 -9.22 6.26
C ALA A 273 -6.21 -9.61 6.92
N TRP A 274 -6.84 -8.62 7.53
CA TRP A 274 -8.04 -8.75 8.35
C TRP A 274 -9.05 -7.70 7.92
N GLU A 275 -10.12 -8.14 7.26
CA GLU A 275 -11.13 -7.29 6.65
C GLU A 275 -12.45 -7.40 7.41
N VAL A 276 -12.89 -6.30 8.00
CA VAL A 276 -14.24 -6.17 8.54
C VAL A 276 -15.15 -5.68 7.44
N VAL A 277 -16.14 -6.50 7.08
CA VAL A 277 -17.21 -6.13 6.15
C VAL A 277 -18.24 -5.29 6.91
N LEU A 278 -18.66 -4.18 6.31
CA LEU A 278 -19.55 -3.18 6.88
C LEU A 278 -20.66 -2.85 5.86
N PRO A 279 -21.78 -2.25 6.29
CA PRO A 279 -22.78 -1.74 5.34
C PRO A 279 -22.17 -0.77 4.33
N GLY A 280 -22.14 -1.16 3.06
CA GLY A 280 -21.56 -0.41 1.94
C GLY A 280 -20.07 -0.08 2.04
N MET A 281 -19.33 -0.77 2.90
CA MET A 281 -17.95 -0.47 3.23
C MET A 281 -17.15 -1.72 3.59
N ARG A 282 -15.83 -1.62 3.53
CA ARG A 282 -14.92 -2.62 4.09
C ARG A 282 -13.69 -1.95 4.70
N LEU A 283 -13.33 -2.36 5.92
CA LEU A 283 -12.13 -1.88 6.60
C LEU A 283 -11.13 -3.03 6.71
N THR A 284 -9.99 -2.90 6.02
CA THR A 284 -8.92 -3.89 6.01
C THR A 284 -7.71 -3.39 6.78
N LEU A 285 -7.18 -4.24 7.68
CA LEU A 285 -5.84 -4.07 8.26
C LEU A 285 -4.92 -5.18 7.74
N THR A 286 -3.84 -4.80 7.06
CA THR A 286 -2.79 -5.69 6.62
C THR A 286 -1.58 -5.57 7.56
N LEU A 287 -1.14 -6.69 8.10
CA LEU A 287 -0.05 -6.78 9.08
C LEU A 287 1.22 -7.29 8.42
N SER A 288 2.32 -6.56 8.59
CA SER A 288 3.67 -7.04 8.26
C SER A 288 4.01 -8.31 9.06
N PRO A 289 4.96 -9.14 8.57
CA PRO A 289 5.24 -10.45 9.15
C PRO A 289 5.67 -10.47 10.62
N ASP A 290 6.16 -9.35 11.15
CA ASP A 290 6.65 -9.26 12.53
C ASP A 290 6.23 -7.92 13.15
N ALA A 291 5.90 -7.91 14.43
CA ALA A 291 5.48 -6.70 15.14
C ALA A 291 6.59 -5.63 15.19
N SER A 292 7.86 -6.05 15.15
CA SER A 292 9.04 -5.17 15.13
C SER A 292 9.47 -4.70 13.74
N ARG A 293 8.83 -5.20 12.67
CA ARG A 293 9.20 -4.92 11.27
C ARG A 293 8.09 -4.19 10.54
N GLY A 294 8.46 -3.19 9.75
CA GLY A 294 7.55 -2.51 8.83
C GLY A 294 7.67 -3.02 7.40
N PHE A 295 6.60 -2.92 6.62
CA PHE A 295 6.56 -3.23 5.19
C PHE A 295 7.66 -2.54 4.40
N SER A 296 7.95 -1.27 4.73
CA SER A 296 8.94 -0.43 4.03
C SER A 296 10.38 -0.98 3.99
N GLY A 297 10.70 -2.02 4.76
CA GLY A 297 12.01 -2.68 4.75
C GLY A 297 12.00 -4.16 4.32
N GLU A 298 10.88 -4.68 3.82
CA GLU A 298 10.71 -6.11 3.53
C GLU A 298 11.39 -6.55 2.23
N GLY A 299 11.60 -5.66 1.25
CA GLY A 299 12.37 -5.95 0.04
C GLY A 299 11.71 -6.92 -0.93
N GLY A 300 10.40 -7.13 -0.84
CA GLY A 300 9.64 -7.99 -1.75
C GLY A 300 9.62 -7.46 -3.19
N VAL A 301 9.76 -6.14 -3.37
CA VAL A 301 9.78 -5.50 -4.69
C VAL A 301 11.10 -5.73 -5.46
N LEU A 302 12.19 -6.08 -4.76
CA LEU A 302 13.55 -5.99 -5.30
C LEU A 302 13.81 -6.90 -6.50
N ALA A 303 13.24 -8.11 -6.51
CA ALA A 303 13.45 -9.06 -7.59
C ALA A 303 12.80 -8.59 -8.91
N ALA A 304 11.63 -7.96 -8.83
CA ALA A 304 10.95 -7.38 -9.99
C ALA A 304 11.70 -6.13 -10.51
N LEU A 305 12.16 -5.27 -9.60
CA LEU A 305 12.92 -4.05 -9.95
C LEU A 305 14.33 -4.33 -10.51
N ALA A 306 14.84 -5.53 -10.31
CA ALA A 306 16.15 -5.98 -10.81
C ALA A 306 16.12 -6.50 -12.26
N THR A 307 15.01 -6.36 -12.97
CA THR A 307 14.92 -6.67 -14.41
C THR A 307 15.19 -5.42 -15.24
N ASP A 308 15.92 -5.58 -16.34
CA ASP A 308 16.19 -4.48 -17.29
C ASP A 308 14.92 -4.05 -18.05
N GLU A 309 14.02 -5.01 -18.29
CA GLU A 309 12.76 -4.83 -19.03
C GLU A 309 11.67 -4.13 -18.20
N ALA A 310 11.68 -4.23 -16.86
CA ALA A 310 10.63 -3.61 -16.02
C ALA A 310 10.53 -2.10 -16.23
N ALA A 311 11.65 -1.46 -16.59
CA ALA A 311 11.74 -0.32 -17.52
C ALA A 311 10.51 -0.01 -18.36
N ALA A 312 10.69 -0.38 -19.61
CA ALA A 312 9.78 -0.17 -20.70
C ALA A 312 8.43 -0.85 -20.44
N ASP A 313 8.42 -1.99 -19.76
CA ASP A 313 7.17 -2.71 -19.46
C ASP A 313 6.26 -1.87 -18.55
N ALA A 314 6.81 -1.20 -17.53
CA ALA A 314 6.03 -0.31 -16.69
C ALA A 314 5.53 0.92 -17.44
N GLU A 315 6.33 1.50 -18.34
CA GLU A 315 5.89 2.62 -19.18
C GLU A 315 4.72 2.19 -20.09
N LEU A 316 4.85 1.06 -20.79
CA LEU A 316 3.80 0.50 -21.64
C LEU A 316 2.52 0.20 -20.83
N VAL A 317 2.66 -0.53 -19.73
CA VAL A 317 1.52 -0.91 -18.87
C VAL A 317 0.85 0.34 -18.28
N SER A 318 1.61 1.39 -17.93
CA SER A 318 1.05 2.63 -17.36
C SER A 318 0.04 3.31 -18.30
N VAL A 319 0.30 3.28 -19.61
CA VAL A 319 -0.60 3.84 -20.63
C VAL A 319 -1.89 3.02 -20.74
N LEU A 320 -1.82 1.71 -20.47
CA LEU A 320 -2.94 0.78 -20.59
C LEU A 320 -3.87 0.76 -19.36
N LEU A 321 -3.46 1.32 -18.22
CA LEU A 321 -4.24 1.28 -16.98
C LEU A 321 -5.62 1.96 -17.09
N ALA A 322 -5.78 2.92 -18.03
CA ALA A 322 -7.06 3.53 -18.42
C ALA A 322 -7.98 4.02 -17.28
N TRP A 323 -7.42 4.26 -16.09
CA TRP A 323 -8.16 4.67 -14.88
C TRP A 323 -9.25 3.69 -14.41
N GLU A 324 -9.15 2.41 -14.80
CA GLU A 324 -10.12 1.39 -14.41
C GLU A 324 -10.14 1.16 -12.88
N PRO A 325 -11.32 0.90 -12.28
CA PRO A 325 -11.45 0.60 -10.85
C PRO A 325 -10.77 -0.72 -10.47
N THR A 326 -10.71 -1.66 -11.42
CA THR A 326 -10.07 -2.97 -11.31
C THR A 326 -9.12 -3.19 -12.48
N ILE A 327 -7.93 -3.67 -12.18
CA ILE A 327 -6.85 -3.91 -13.13
C ILE A 327 -6.44 -5.37 -13.02
N GLU A 328 -6.75 -6.13 -14.07
CA GLU A 328 -6.46 -7.55 -14.17
C GLU A 328 -5.16 -7.81 -14.94
N PRO A 329 -4.17 -8.52 -14.37
CA PRO A 329 -2.91 -8.81 -15.05
C PRO A 329 -3.08 -9.55 -16.39
N ALA A 330 -4.06 -10.46 -16.49
CA ALA A 330 -4.31 -11.22 -17.72
C ALA A 330 -4.81 -10.31 -18.86
N THR A 331 -5.74 -9.40 -18.57
CA THR A 331 -6.27 -8.43 -19.54
C THR A 331 -5.17 -7.46 -20.01
N LEU A 332 -4.31 -7.03 -19.10
CA LEU A 332 -3.15 -6.20 -19.47
C LEU A 332 -2.14 -6.97 -20.33
N ALA A 333 -1.91 -8.26 -20.05
CA ALA A 333 -1.02 -9.11 -20.83
C ALA A 333 -1.52 -9.23 -22.28
N GLU A 334 -2.82 -9.49 -22.46
CA GLU A 334 -3.46 -9.53 -23.79
C GLU A 334 -3.30 -8.20 -24.55
N ARG A 335 -3.58 -7.07 -23.89
CA ARG A 335 -3.52 -5.74 -24.52
C ARG A 335 -2.10 -5.25 -24.82
N SER A 336 -1.13 -5.65 -24.00
CA SER A 336 0.28 -5.22 -24.14
C SER A 336 1.12 -6.16 -24.99
N GLY A 337 0.67 -7.40 -25.19
CA GLY A 337 1.48 -8.47 -25.79
C GLY A 337 2.59 -9.00 -24.86
N LEU A 338 2.62 -8.59 -23.59
CA LEU A 338 3.55 -9.08 -22.59
C LEU A 338 3.04 -10.37 -21.92
N SER A 339 3.94 -11.19 -21.37
CA SER A 339 3.53 -12.29 -20.50
C SER A 339 2.92 -11.76 -19.19
N VAL A 340 2.09 -12.56 -18.53
CA VAL A 340 1.48 -12.20 -17.24
C VAL A 340 2.55 -11.91 -16.18
N GLU A 341 3.67 -12.64 -16.19
CA GLU A 341 4.79 -12.43 -15.28
C GLU A 341 5.45 -11.06 -15.50
N ARG A 342 5.66 -10.67 -16.76
CA ARG A 342 6.20 -9.34 -17.11
C ARG A 342 5.23 -8.23 -16.70
N VAL A 343 3.93 -8.41 -16.92
CA VAL A 343 2.90 -7.46 -16.44
C VAL A 343 2.92 -7.34 -14.92
N ARG A 344 3.04 -8.45 -14.17
CA ARG A 344 3.14 -8.41 -12.70
C ARG A 344 4.41 -7.68 -12.23
N ALA A 345 5.54 -7.88 -12.91
CA ALA A 345 6.78 -7.15 -12.63
C ALA A 345 6.62 -5.64 -12.91
N ALA A 346 5.98 -5.28 -14.02
CA ALA A 346 5.64 -3.89 -14.37
C ALA A 346 4.71 -3.25 -13.33
N LEU A 347 3.65 -3.94 -12.90
CA LEU A 347 2.75 -3.48 -11.84
C LEU A 347 3.45 -3.33 -10.49
N THR A 348 4.44 -4.16 -10.18
CA THR A 348 5.28 -4.02 -8.98
C THR A 348 6.12 -2.74 -9.04
N ARG A 349 6.69 -2.43 -10.21
CA ARG A 349 7.42 -1.18 -10.43
C ARG A 349 6.50 0.03 -10.35
N LEU A 350 5.33 -0.02 -10.97
CA LEU A 350 4.31 1.03 -10.88
C LEU A 350 3.84 1.24 -9.44
N GLY A 351 3.71 0.17 -8.65
CA GLY A 351 3.42 0.23 -7.22
C GLY A 351 4.50 0.98 -6.44
N THR A 352 5.78 0.77 -6.78
CA THR A 352 6.92 1.51 -6.20
C THR A 352 6.88 3.01 -6.56
N ALA A 353 6.32 3.34 -7.73
CA ALA A 353 6.05 4.71 -8.14
C ALA A 353 4.72 5.27 -7.59
N GLY A 354 3.99 4.50 -6.77
CA GLY A 354 2.72 4.91 -6.17
C GLY A 354 1.54 4.95 -7.14
N ARG A 355 1.64 4.26 -8.29
CA ARG A 355 0.68 4.30 -9.41
C ARG A 355 -0.44 3.25 -9.35
N VAL A 356 -0.24 2.21 -8.57
CA VAL A 356 -1.22 1.13 -8.37
C VAL A 356 -1.21 0.66 -6.93
N GLY A 357 -2.32 0.10 -6.46
CA GLY A 357 -2.43 -0.70 -5.24
C GLY A 357 -3.07 -2.07 -5.53
N TYR A 358 -3.28 -2.90 -4.51
CA TYR A 358 -3.92 -4.21 -4.66
C TYR A 358 -5.13 -4.38 -3.74
N ASP A 359 -6.19 -4.95 -4.26
CA ASP A 359 -7.47 -5.17 -3.61
C ASP A 359 -7.69 -6.65 -3.30
N LEU A 360 -7.73 -7.01 -2.01
CA LEU A 360 -7.84 -8.41 -1.60
C LEU A 360 -9.21 -9.02 -1.89
N ALA A 361 -10.28 -8.24 -1.72
CA ALA A 361 -11.64 -8.72 -1.92
C ALA A 361 -11.97 -8.89 -3.41
N ASP A 362 -11.42 -8.02 -4.26
CA ASP A 362 -11.62 -8.09 -5.72
C ASP A 362 -10.53 -8.94 -6.41
N ALA A 363 -9.47 -9.33 -5.67
CA ALA A 363 -8.27 -10.00 -6.18
C ALA A 363 -7.61 -9.28 -7.38
N ALA A 364 -7.70 -7.95 -7.40
CA ALA A 364 -7.33 -7.12 -8.54
C ALA A 364 -6.42 -5.96 -8.13
N TYR A 365 -5.65 -5.43 -9.08
CA TYR A 365 -4.97 -4.15 -8.87
C TYR A 365 -5.97 -2.99 -9.01
N PHE A 366 -5.67 -1.84 -8.41
CA PHE A 366 -6.46 -0.62 -8.61
C PHE A 366 -5.54 0.57 -8.86
N HIS A 367 -6.01 1.57 -9.62
CA HIS A 367 -5.23 2.76 -9.89
C HIS A 367 -5.06 3.63 -8.63
N ARG A 368 -3.87 4.17 -8.42
CA ARG A 368 -3.56 5.14 -7.35
C ARG A 368 -2.62 6.18 -7.93
N GLU A 369 -2.60 7.41 -7.43
CA GLU A 369 -1.60 8.38 -7.89
C GLU A 369 -0.97 9.15 -6.73
N LEU A 370 0.08 8.58 -6.16
CA LEU A 370 0.92 9.30 -5.20
C LEU A 370 1.89 10.21 -5.94
N PRO A 371 2.40 11.30 -5.31
CA PRO A 371 3.35 12.22 -5.94
C PRO A 371 4.49 11.47 -6.64
N TYR A 372 4.64 11.65 -7.95
CA TYR A 372 5.58 10.89 -8.78
C TYR A 372 7.01 11.43 -8.68
N ASP A 373 7.98 10.53 -8.66
CA ASP A 373 9.40 10.85 -8.81
C ASP A 373 10.12 9.64 -9.44
N ALA A 374 10.62 9.80 -10.66
CA ALA A 374 11.14 8.71 -11.50
C ALA A 374 12.33 7.97 -10.85
N ASP A 375 13.19 8.71 -10.14
CA ASP A 375 14.40 8.18 -9.48
C ASP A 375 14.11 7.60 -8.10
N ARG A 376 12.86 7.69 -7.64
CA ARG A 376 12.45 7.26 -6.29
C ARG A 376 12.65 5.77 -6.06
N ALA A 377 12.41 4.95 -7.09
CA ALA A 377 12.62 3.50 -7.00
C ALA A 377 14.07 3.16 -6.62
N GLU A 378 15.06 3.95 -7.04
CA GLU A 378 16.47 3.70 -6.74
C GLU A 378 16.85 4.25 -5.36
N ARG A 379 16.50 5.51 -5.06
CA ARG A 379 16.78 6.14 -3.76
C ARG A 379 16.19 5.35 -2.58
N HIS A 380 15.05 4.71 -2.79
CA HIS A 380 14.36 3.96 -1.75
C HIS A 380 14.88 2.53 -1.56
N ASN A 381 15.69 2.02 -2.49
CA ASN A 381 16.16 0.63 -2.51
C ASN A 381 17.70 0.56 -2.57
N PRO A 382 18.42 0.90 -1.48
CA PRO A 382 19.90 0.90 -1.47
C PRO A 382 20.51 -0.47 -1.78
N ARG A 383 19.81 -1.57 -1.46
CA ARG A 383 20.23 -2.93 -1.84
C ARG A 383 20.22 -3.15 -3.36
N LEU A 384 19.26 -2.55 -4.06
CA LEU A 384 19.15 -2.61 -5.52
C LEU A 384 20.28 -1.78 -6.16
N VAL A 385 20.52 -0.57 -5.65
CA VAL A 385 21.62 0.30 -6.11
C VAL A 385 22.96 -0.41 -5.98
N ALA A 386 23.27 -0.92 -4.78
CA ALA A 386 24.52 -1.64 -4.55
C ALA A 386 24.63 -2.94 -5.39
N ALA A 387 23.51 -3.58 -5.74
CA ALA A 387 23.53 -4.74 -6.64
C ALA A 387 23.89 -4.36 -8.07
N ARG A 388 23.35 -3.24 -8.57
CA ARG A 388 23.66 -2.70 -9.90
C ARG A 388 25.10 -2.25 -10.00
N GLU A 389 25.63 -1.59 -8.97
CA GLU A 389 27.05 -1.23 -8.90
C GLU A 389 27.96 -2.45 -9.00
N LEU A 390 27.64 -3.54 -8.28
CA LEU A 390 28.39 -4.79 -8.35
C LEU A 390 28.32 -5.45 -9.74
N ALA A 391 27.13 -5.45 -10.37
CA ALA A 391 26.96 -5.99 -11.71
C ALA A 391 27.72 -5.16 -12.76
N GLY A 392 27.59 -3.83 -12.71
CA GLY A 392 28.24 -2.90 -13.64
C GLY A 392 29.78 -2.88 -13.49
N ALA A 393 30.30 -3.13 -12.29
CA ALA A 393 31.74 -3.26 -12.04
C ALA A 393 32.33 -4.61 -12.49
N GLY A 394 31.53 -5.52 -13.05
CA GLY A 394 31.99 -6.86 -13.42
C GLY A 394 32.41 -7.71 -12.22
N ALA A 395 31.89 -7.42 -11.02
CA ALA A 395 32.31 -8.06 -9.78
C ALA A 395 31.72 -9.47 -9.57
N VAL A 396 30.93 -9.96 -10.53
CA VAL A 396 30.26 -11.26 -10.50
C VAL A 396 30.95 -12.22 -11.45
N SER A 397 31.42 -13.36 -10.94
CA SER A 397 31.92 -14.47 -11.75
C SER A 397 30.96 -15.65 -11.64
N LEU A 398 30.44 -16.12 -12.79
CA LEU A 398 29.55 -17.28 -12.86
C LEU A 398 30.37 -18.57 -13.03
N ASP A 399 30.02 -19.61 -12.27
CA ASP A 399 30.62 -20.94 -12.31
C ASP A 399 29.52 -22.00 -12.15
N GLY A 400 28.80 -22.26 -13.23
CA GLY A 400 27.62 -23.14 -13.23
C GLY A 400 26.54 -22.68 -12.23
N SER A 401 26.15 -23.57 -11.32
CA SER A 401 25.14 -23.29 -10.27
C SER A 401 25.65 -22.39 -9.15
N VAL A 402 26.96 -22.16 -9.09
CA VAL A 402 27.62 -21.28 -8.14
C VAL A 402 27.99 -19.97 -8.83
N ALA A 403 27.89 -18.86 -8.11
CA ALA A 403 28.45 -17.59 -8.51
C ALA A 403 29.28 -17.01 -7.37
N TYR A 404 30.31 -16.25 -7.72
CA TYR A 404 31.14 -15.54 -6.77
C TYR A 404 31.01 -14.05 -6.98
N VAL A 405 30.83 -13.29 -5.90
CA VAL A 405 30.67 -11.84 -5.93
C VAL A 405 31.74 -11.18 -5.08
N ALA A 406 32.61 -10.38 -5.69
CA ALA A 406 33.57 -9.53 -4.98
C ALA A 406 32.84 -8.27 -4.48
N SER A 407 32.89 -7.99 -3.18
CA SER A 407 32.28 -6.77 -2.59
C SER A 407 33.18 -6.26 -1.47
N GLY A 408 33.91 -5.17 -1.74
CA GLY A 408 35.02 -4.74 -0.90
C GLY A 408 36.12 -5.80 -0.88
N ASP A 409 36.73 -6.04 0.28
CA ASP A 409 37.84 -7.00 0.44
C ASP A 409 37.39 -8.46 0.58
N ARG A 410 36.08 -8.73 0.42
CA ARG A 410 35.50 -10.06 0.64
C ARG A 410 34.89 -10.62 -0.64
N ARG A 411 34.97 -11.95 -0.77
CA ARG A 411 34.30 -12.72 -1.82
C ARG A 411 33.15 -13.52 -1.22
N TYR A 412 31.96 -13.32 -1.75
CA TYR A 412 30.75 -14.02 -1.31
C TYR A 412 30.37 -15.09 -2.32
N GLN A 413 29.91 -16.24 -1.83
CA GLN A 413 29.39 -17.30 -2.67
C GLN A 413 27.87 -17.21 -2.71
N VAL A 414 27.31 -17.22 -3.92
CA VAL A 414 25.87 -17.31 -4.19
C VAL A 414 25.63 -18.66 -4.84
N ARG A 415 24.66 -19.43 -4.35
CA ARG A 415 24.29 -20.73 -4.94
C ARG A 415 22.82 -20.74 -5.28
N GLU A 416 22.51 -21.31 -6.43
CA GLU A 416 21.14 -21.60 -6.83
C GLU A 416 20.75 -23.01 -6.38
N GLY A 417 19.62 -23.12 -5.71
CA GLY A 417 19.01 -24.39 -5.31
C GLY A 417 17.51 -24.20 -5.11
N ASP A 418 16.71 -25.18 -5.55
CA ASP A 418 15.25 -25.19 -5.41
C ASP A 418 14.55 -23.91 -5.91
N GLY A 419 15.04 -23.32 -7.00
CA GLY A 419 14.49 -22.09 -7.59
C GLY A 419 14.79 -20.82 -6.79
N ALA A 420 15.66 -20.88 -5.78
CA ALA A 420 16.05 -19.75 -4.95
C ALA A 420 17.58 -19.56 -4.90
N LEU A 421 18.02 -18.31 -4.73
CA LEU A 421 19.42 -17.98 -4.51
C LEU A 421 19.72 -17.90 -3.02
N THR A 422 20.74 -18.65 -2.59
CA THR A 422 21.33 -18.58 -1.25
C THR A 422 22.65 -17.82 -1.31
N CYS A 423 23.08 -17.19 -0.21
CA CYS A 423 24.31 -16.39 -0.19
C CYS A 423 25.08 -16.56 1.13
N THR A 424 26.41 -16.45 1.11
CA THR A 424 27.23 -16.50 2.33
C THR A 424 27.33 -15.18 3.10
N CYS A 425 26.59 -14.15 2.71
CA CYS A 425 26.63 -12.85 3.37
C CYS A 425 25.79 -12.79 4.67
N GLN A 426 26.09 -11.82 5.53
CA GLN A 426 25.38 -11.62 6.81
C GLN A 426 23.87 -11.45 6.62
N TRP A 427 23.43 -10.71 5.59
CA TRP A 427 22.00 -10.53 5.30
C TRP A 427 21.28 -11.86 5.10
N TRP A 428 21.91 -12.81 4.40
CA TRP A 428 21.33 -14.13 4.22
C TRP A 428 21.36 -14.95 5.51
N ALA A 429 22.45 -14.86 6.28
CA ALA A 429 22.55 -15.52 7.58
C ALA A 429 21.41 -15.08 8.52
N ASP A 430 21.11 -13.79 8.55
CA ASP A 430 20.08 -13.19 9.42
C ASP A 430 18.65 -13.48 8.94
N TYR A 431 18.41 -13.43 7.62
CA TYR A 431 17.04 -13.40 7.08
C TYR A 431 16.66 -14.59 6.20
N ARG A 432 17.62 -15.30 5.59
CA ARG A 432 17.39 -16.45 4.70
C ARG A 432 16.29 -16.21 3.67
N GLY A 433 16.33 -15.05 2.99
CA GLY A 433 15.35 -14.66 1.96
C GLY A 433 14.06 -14.02 2.49
N LYS A 434 13.76 -14.10 3.79
CA LYS A 434 12.51 -13.57 4.41
C LYS A 434 12.40 -12.04 4.44
N ARG A 435 13.43 -11.32 3.98
CA ARG A 435 13.45 -9.86 3.81
C ARG A 435 13.90 -9.48 2.40
N GLY A 436 13.55 -10.30 1.43
CA GLY A 436 14.00 -10.14 0.05
C GLY A 436 15.49 -10.45 -0.11
N PRO A 437 15.95 -10.49 -1.38
CA PRO A 437 17.31 -10.88 -1.71
C PRO A 437 18.35 -9.88 -1.20
N CYS A 438 19.57 -10.38 -0.91
CA CYS A 438 20.71 -9.52 -0.63
C CYS A 438 21.24 -8.88 -1.93
N LYS A 439 22.08 -7.83 -1.81
CA LYS A 439 22.70 -7.19 -2.98
C LYS A 439 23.49 -8.17 -3.87
N HIS A 440 24.12 -9.19 -3.30
CA HIS A 440 24.90 -10.17 -4.06
C HIS A 440 24.01 -11.12 -4.88
N ALA A 441 22.92 -11.63 -4.29
CA ALA A 441 21.95 -12.46 -5.00
C ALA A 441 21.26 -11.67 -6.12
N LEU A 442 20.94 -10.40 -5.87
CA LEU A 442 20.41 -9.49 -6.90
C LEU A 442 21.40 -9.29 -8.05
N ALA A 443 22.67 -8.99 -7.75
CA ALA A 443 23.71 -8.81 -8.77
C ALA A 443 23.89 -10.07 -9.63
N VAL A 444 23.92 -11.26 -9.00
CA VAL A 444 23.99 -12.54 -9.72
C VAL A 444 22.76 -12.75 -10.61
N THR A 445 21.56 -12.39 -10.13
CA THR A 445 20.32 -12.48 -10.92
C THR A 445 20.41 -11.59 -12.17
N MET A 446 20.86 -10.35 -12.01
CA MET A 446 21.04 -9.40 -13.12
C MET A 446 22.04 -9.94 -14.16
N VAL A 447 23.22 -10.39 -13.72
CA VAL A 447 24.28 -10.87 -14.61
C VAL A 447 23.89 -12.16 -15.33
N ARG A 448 23.24 -13.10 -14.65
CA ARG A 448 22.75 -14.34 -15.29
C ARG A 448 21.72 -14.05 -16.36
N ARG A 449 20.76 -13.17 -16.11
CA ARG A 449 19.76 -12.76 -17.11
C ARG A 449 20.40 -12.07 -18.31
N GLY A 450 21.34 -11.16 -18.09
CA GLY A 450 22.09 -10.51 -19.16
C GLY A 450 22.87 -11.51 -20.04
N ALA A 451 23.44 -12.55 -19.44
CA ALA A 451 24.10 -13.63 -20.19
C ALA A 451 23.10 -14.44 -21.05
N THR A 452 21.92 -14.78 -20.51
CA THR A 452 20.89 -15.51 -21.25
C THR A 452 20.33 -14.72 -22.44
N VAL A 453 20.14 -13.40 -22.29
CA VAL A 453 19.71 -12.52 -23.39
C VAL A 453 20.78 -12.45 -24.48
N ALA A 454 22.06 -12.41 -24.12
CA ALA A 454 23.17 -12.39 -25.10
C ALA A 454 23.33 -13.73 -25.86
N GLU A 455 22.98 -14.85 -25.24
CA GLU A 455 22.99 -16.18 -25.88
C GLU A 455 21.77 -16.42 -26.78
N GLY A 456 20.60 -15.85 -26.48
CA GLY A 456 19.38 -15.99 -27.28
C GLY A 456 19.27 -15.08 -28.51
N VAL A 457 20.19 -14.11 -28.66
CA VAL A 457 20.28 -13.19 -29.81
C VAL A 457 21.38 -13.60 -30.81
N ARG A 458 22.18 -14.62 -30.47
CA ARG A 458 23.14 -15.27 -31.38
C ARG A 458 22.50 -16.47 -32.06
#